data_AF-J4TYN7-F1
#
_entry.id   AF-J4TYN7-F1
#
_cell.length_a   1.000
_cell.length_b   1.000
_cell.length_c   1.000
_cell.angle_alpha   90.00
_cell.angle_beta   90.00
_cell.angle_gamma   90.00
#
_symmetry.space_group_name_H-M   'P 1'
#
loop_
_entity.id
_entity.type
_entity.pdbx_description
1 polymer ?
#
loop_
_entity_poly.entity_id
_entity_poly.type
_entity_poly.pdbx_seq_one_letter_code
_entity_poly.pdbx_strand_id
1 'polypeptide(L)'
;MGAKIAQWIGRAGAYVKSMPKSHAAMRYIVWYAILIILCCTIYVCAWTYDWYTQPRADLVELRAFLHEIASAAWIAVIGFLAKSFIDRDNNGIPDQYEEEKEDQKCKE
;
A
#
# COMPACT_ATOMS: atom_id res chain seq x y z
N MET A 1 9.82 -14.39 -22.87
CA MET A 1 9.73 -13.62 -21.60
C MET A 1 8.31 -13.52 -21.03
N GLY A 2 7.23 -13.58 -21.83
CA GLY A 2 5.85 -13.47 -21.33
C GLY A 2 5.34 -14.60 -20.42
N ALA A 3 5.83 -15.83 -20.57
CA ALA A 3 5.35 -16.99 -19.79
C ALA A 3 5.66 -16.89 -18.28
N LYS A 4 6.81 -16.30 -17.91
CA LYS A 4 7.16 -16.10 -16.49
C LYS A 4 6.27 -15.05 -15.83
N ILE A 5 5.96 -13.96 -16.53
CA ILE A 5 5.13 -12.87 -16.02
C ILE A 5 3.69 -13.36 -15.79
N ALA A 6 3.14 -14.14 -16.74
CA ALA A 6 1.83 -14.76 -16.60
C ALA A 6 1.77 -15.73 -15.40
N GLN A 7 2.84 -16.48 -15.15
CA GLN A 7 2.92 -17.39 -14.00
C GLN A 7 2.99 -16.64 -12.66
N TRP A 8 3.63 -15.46 -12.62
CA TRP A 8 3.64 -14.58 -11.46
C TRP A 8 2.28 -13.94 -11.18
N ILE A 9 1.59 -13.45 -12.22
CA ILE A 9 0.23 -12.89 -12.10
C ILE A 9 -0.76 -13.98 -11.64
N GLY A 10 -0.65 -15.19 -12.19
CA GLY A 10 -1.48 -16.33 -11.77
C GLY A 10 -1.27 -16.73 -10.31
N ARG A 11 -0.02 -16.69 -9.82
CA ARG A 11 0.30 -16.97 -8.41
C ARG A 11 -0.17 -15.85 -7.48
N ALA A 12 -0.04 -14.60 -7.88
CA ALA A 12 -0.58 -13.46 -7.13
C ALA A 12 -2.12 -13.56 -7.01
N GLY A 13 -2.81 -13.91 -8.10
CA GLY A 13 -4.26 -14.12 -8.08
C GLY A 13 -4.72 -15.30 -7.21
N ALA A 14 -3.94 -16.38 -7.16
CA ALA A 14 -4.23 -17.52 -6.27
C ALA A 14 -4.03 -17.18 -4.78
N TYR A 15 -3.02 -16.36 -4.46
CA TYR A 15 -2.75 -15.90 -3.08
C TYR A 15 -3.85 -14.97 -2.55
N VAL A 16 -4.38 -14.09 -3.41
CA VAL A 16 -5.56 -13.26 -3.10
C VAL A 16 -6.79 -14.12 -2.81
N LYS A 17 -6.91 -15.28 -3.46
CA LYS A 17 -8.05 -16.20 -3.30
C LYS A 17 -7.96 -17.07 -2.04
N SER A 18 -6.76 -17.25 -1.46
CA SER A 18 -6.54 -18.09 -0.28
C SER A 18 -6.47 -17.32 1.05
N MET A 19 -6.77 -16.02 1.08
CA MET A 19 -6.79 -15.31 2.36
C MET A 19 -7.94 -15.80 3.26
N PRO A 20 -7.66 -16.13 4.53
CA PRO A 20 -8.66 -16.60 5.48
C PRO A 20 -9.74 -15.53 5.68
N LYS A 21 -10.94 -16.00 5.99
CA LYS A 21 -12.19 -15.24 6.05
C LYS A 21 -12.28 -14.41 7.33
N SER A 22 -11.24 -13.66 7.70
CA SER A 22 -11.28 -12.69 8.80
C SER A 22 -11.55 -11.28 8.26
N HIS A 23 -12.69 -10.76 8.70
CA HIS A 23 -13.02 -9.35 8.94
C HIS A 23 -12.75 -8.30 7.84
N ALA A 24 -13.86 -7.75 7.32
CA ALA A 24 -13.93 -6.82 6.19
C ALA A 24 -12.98 -5.60 6.27
N ALA A 25 -12.74 -5.03 7.46
CA ALA A 25 -11.92 -3.83 7.65
C ALA A 25 -10.45 -4.03 7.25
N MET A 26 -9.81 -5.11 7.72
CA MET A 26 -8.41 -5.43 7.39
C MET A 26 -8.24 -5.61 5.87
N ARG A 27 -9.21 -6.26 5.20
CA ARG A 27 -9.20 -6.43 3.74
C ARG A 27 -9.24 -5.12 2.99
N TYR A 28 -9.99 -4.11 3.45
CA TYR A 28 -10.02 -2.79 2.81
C TYR A 28 -8.69 -2.06 2.95
N ILE A 29 -8.04 -2.15 4.11
CA ILE A 29 -6.74 -1.54 4.38
C ILE A 29 -5.65 -2.18 3.51
N VAL A 30 -5.62 -3.52 3.44
CA VAL A 30 -4.73 -4.27 2.53
C VAL A 30 -4.99 -3.87 1.08
N TRP A 31 -6.26 -3.80 0.65
CA TRP A 31 -6.61 -3.38 -0.71
C TRP A 31 -6.12 -1.97 -1.03
N TYR A 32 -6.31 -1.04 -0.09
CA TYR A 32 -5.88 0.35 -0.24
C TYR A 32 -4.34 0.45 -0.34
N ALA A 33 -3.60 -0.30 0.48
CA ALA A 33 -2.14 -0.36 0.38
C ALA A 33 -1.66 -0.93 -0.97
N ILE A 34 -2.31 -1.99 -1.48
CA ILE A 34 -2.02 -2.54 -2.82
C ILE A 34 -2.30 -1.49 -3.90
N LEU A 35 -3.41 -0.76 -3.78
CA LEU A 35 -3.79 0.29 -4.73
C LEU A 35 -2.78 1.44 -4.76
N ILE A 36 -2.28 1.86 -3.60
CA ILE A 36 -1.20 2.86 -3.48
C ILE A 36 0.06 2.38 -4.21
N ILE A 37 0.52 1.16 -3.91
CA ILE A 37 1.73 0.59 -4.55
C ILE A 37 1.53 0.50 -6.07
N LEU A 38 0.35 0.06 -6.52
CA LEU A 38 0.01 -0.02 -7.93
C LEU A 38 0.06 1.36 -8.59
N CYS A 39 -0.50 2.38 -7.94
CA CYS A 39 -0.52 3.75 -8.45
C CYS A 39 0.90 4.33 -8.57
N CYS A 40 1.72 4.19 -7.52
CA CYS A 40 3.13 4.60 -7.54
C CYS A 40 3.93 3.87 -8.64
N THR A 41 3.68 2.57 -8.81
CA THR A 41 4.36 1.76 -9.84
C THR A 41 3.98 2.23 -11.24
N ILE A 42 2.69 2.43 -11.51
CA ILE A 42 2.21 2.94 -12.80
C ILE A 42 2.80 4.31 -13.10
N TYR A 43 2.85 5.20 -12.09
CA TYR A 43 3.43 6.53 -12.26
C TYR A 43 4.93 6.48 -12.60
N VAL A 44 5.72 5.71 -11.85
CA VAL A 44 7.15 5.53 -12.14
C VAL A 44 7.36 4.88 -13.50
N CYS A 45 6.52 3.91 -13.89
CA CYS A 45 6.57 3.30 -15.23
C CYS A 45 6.24 4.31 -16.32
N ALA A 46 5.22 5.15 -16.14
CA ALA A 46 4.85 6.19 -17.09
C ALA A 46 5.97 7.23 -17.24
N TRP A 47 6.56 7.67 -16.13
CA TRP A 47 7.70 8.58 -16.14
C TRP A 47 8.94 7.95 -16.81
N THR A 48 9.22 6.68 -16.54
CA THR A 48 10.32 5.94 -17.18
C THR A 48 10.08 5.79 -18.69
N TYR A 49 8.83 5.56 -19.10
CA TYR A 49 8.44 5.50 -20.50
C TYR A 49 8.63 6.87 -21.18
N ASP A 50 8.23 7.95 -20.52
CA ASP A 50 8.40 9.30 -21.04
C ASP A 50 9.88 9.65 -21.21
N TRP A 51 10.73 9.30 -20.23
CA TRP A 51 12.19 9.38 -20.37
C TRP A 51 12.69 8.56 -21.57
N TYR A 52 12.20 7.34 -21.78
CA TYR A 52 12.64 6.54 -22.93
C TYR A 52 12.29 7.20 -24.28
N THR A 53 11.18 7.93 -24.36
CA THR A 53 10.72 8.59 -25.60
C THR A 53 11.30 9.98 -25.81
N GLN A 54 11.71 10.67 -24.76
CA GLN A 54 12.24 12.03 -24.83
C GLN A 54 13.76 12.06 -24.77
N PRO A 55 14.42 13.04 -25.43
CA PRO A 55 15.88 13.15 -25.43
C PRO A 55 16.48 13.51 -24.06
N ARG A 56 15.65 13.93 -23.09
CA ARG A 56 16.05 14.25 -21.71
C ARG A 56 14.94 13.82 -20.74
N ALA A 57 15.34 13.35 -19.57
CA ALA A 57 14.40 13.02 -18.49
C ALA A 57 13.77 14.30 -17.91
N ASP A 58 12.46 14.27 -17.65
CA ASP A 58 11.79 15.34 -16.92
C ASP A 58 12.11 15.25 -15.42
N LEU A 59 13.15 15.96 -15.01
CA LEU A 59 13.57 16.10 -13.62
C LEU A 59 12.62 16.94 -12.77
N VAL A 60 11.80 17.80 -13.40
CA VAL A 60 10.84 18.65 -12.69
C VAL A 60 9.69 17.80 -12.19
N GLU A 61 9.14 16.95 -13.05
CA GLU A 61 8.07 16.01 -12.71
C GLU A 61 8.51 15.00 -11.65
N LEU A 62 9.72 14.43 -11.80
CA LEU A 62 10.29 13.52 -10.79
C LEU A 62 10.44 14.20 -9.43
N ARG A 63 10.94 15.44 -9.40
CA ARG A 63 11.11 16.18 -8.15
C ARG A 63 9.77 16.49 -7.50
N ALA A 64 8.74 16.82 -8.28
CA ALA A 64 7.40 17.06 -7.77
C ALA A 64 6.83 15.80 -7.11
N PHE A 65 6.96 14.64 -7.76
CA PHE A 65 6.57 13.35 -7.18
C PHE A 65 7.35 13.02 -5.90
N LEU A 66 8.67 13.20 -5.91
CA LEU A 66 9.51 12.99 -4.72
C LEU A 66 9.10 13.90 -3.56
N HIS A 67 8.72 15.15 -3.85
CA HIS A 67 8.23 16.08 -2.85
C HIS A 67 6.88 15.66 -2.27
N GLU A 68 5.99 15.14 -3.11
CA GLU A 68 4.68 14.64 -2.68
C GLU A 68 4.81 13.41 -1.77
N ILE A 69 5.63 12.42 -2.14
CA ILE A 69 5.85 11.23 -1.29
C ILE A 69 6.69 11.53 -0.05
N ALA A 70 7.49 12.59 -0.06
CA ALA A 70 8.23 13.05 1.12
C ALA A 70 7.41 14.02 1.98
N SER A 71 6.17 14.34 1.59
CA SER A 71 5.31 15.26 2.33
C SER A 71 4.91 14.70 3.69
N ALA A 72 4.64 15.60 4.64
CA ALA A 72 4.17 15.21 5.97
C ALA A 72 2.87 14.38 5.90
N ALA A 73 1.98 14.71 4.96
CA ALA A 73 0.75 13.97 4.73
C ALA A 73 1.03 12.52 4.31
N TRP A 74 1.98 12.31 3.39
CA TRP A 74 2.34 10.98 2.94
C TRP A 74 2.97 10.13 4.06
N ILE A 75 3.86 10.73 4.84
CA ILE A 75 4.48 10.07 6.00
C ILE A 75 3.39 9.64 7.01
N ALA A 76 2.38 10.48 7.25
CA ALA A 76 1.25 10.15 8.10
C ALA A 76 0.42 8.97 7.55
N VAL A 77 0.16 8.94 6.23
CA VAL A 77 -0.54 7.81 5.58
C VAL A 77 0.24 6.51 5.75
N ILE A 78 1.55 6.52 5.50
CA ILE A 78 2.38 5.32 5.66
C ILE A 78 2.46 4.89 7.13
N GLY A 79 2.58 5.84 8.06
CA GLY A 79 2.55 5.55 9.50
C GLY A 79 1.23 4.94 9.97
N PHE A 80 0.10 5.45 9.48
CA PHE A 80 -1.22 4.89 9.73
C PHE A 80 -1.38 3.48 9.13
N LEU A 81 -0.89 3.28 7.90
CA LEU A 81 -0.90 1.96 7.26
C LEU A 81 -0.02 0.95 8.02
N ALA A 82 1.18 1.35 8.46
CA ALA A 82 2.07 0.49 9.22
C ALA A 82 1.43 0.03 10.54
N LYS A 83 0.79 0.94 11.29
CA LYS A 83 0.09 0.58 12.52
C LYS A 83 -1.14 -0.31 12.26
N SER A 84 -1.87 -0.07 11.18
CA SER A 84 -3.05 -0.87 10.84
C SER A 84 -2.74 -2.27 10.30
N PHE A 85 -1.47 -2.61 10.06
CA PHE A 85 -1.04 -3.98 9.75
C PHE A 85 -0.51 -4.74 10.97
N ILE A 86 -0.40 -4.10 12.14
CA ILE A 86 0.00 -4.79 13.38
C ILE A 86 -1.23 -5.52 13.91
N ASP A 87 -1.15 -6.85 13.90
CA ASP A 87 -2.14 -7.78 14.44
C ASP A 87 -1.33 -8.83 15.25
N ARG A 88 -1.12 -8.55 16.54
CA ARG A 88 -0.23 -9.37 17.39
C ARG A 88 -0.90 -10.65 17.84
N ASP A 89 -2.21 -10.62 18.04
CA ASP A 89 -2.99 -11.76 18.51
C ASP A 89 -3.59 -12.60 17.37
N ASN A 90 -3.36 -12.20 16.12
CA ASN A 90 -3.85 -12.83 14.88
C ASN A 90 -5.38 -12.97 14.88
N ASN A 91 -6.08 -12.04 15.54
CA ASN A 91 -7.54 -12.06 15.62
C ASN A 91 -8.19 -11.43 14.37
N GLY A 92 -7.41 -10.78 13.49
CA GLY A 92 -7.86 -10.15 12.26
C GLY A 92 -8.40 -8.72 12.43
N ILE A 93 -8.24 -8.13 13.62
CA ILE A 93 -8.50 -6.73 13.95
C ILE A 93 -7.14 -6.09 14.21
N PRO A 94 -6.80 -4.97 13.56
CA PRO A 94 -5.57 -4.27 13.89
C PRO A 94 -5.56 -3.82 15.36
N ASP A 95 -4.48 -4.10 16.07
CA ASP A 95 -4.30 -3.81 17.51
C ASP A 95 -4.63 -2.35 17.84
N GLN A 96 -4.37 -1.42 16.90
CA GLN A 96 -4.68 0.01 17.04
C GLN A 96 -6.16 0.28 17.38
N TYR A 97 -7.09 -0.51 16.85
CA TYR A 97 -8.53 -0.34 17.12
C TYR A 97 -8.98 -0.98 18.44
N GLU A 98 -8.11 -1.77 19.06
CA GLU A 98 -8.35 -2.41 20.36
C GLU A 98 -7.77 -1.56 21.49
N GLU A 99 -6.55 -1.05 21.32
CA GLU A 99 -5.91 -0.10 22.24
C GLU A 99 -6.78 1.15 22.45
N GLU A 100 -7.40 1.70 21.40
CA GLU A 100 -8.32 2.85 21.50
C GLU A 100 -9.55 2.56 22.38
N LYS A 101 -10.02 1.30 22.45
CA LYS A 101 -11.17 0.91 23.27
C LYS A 101 -10.78 0.72 24.74
N GLU A 102 -9.61 0.15 25.01
CA GLU A 102 -9.11 -0.02 26.39
C GLU A 102 -8.78 1.33 27.02
N ASP A 103 -8.18 2.25 26.26
CA ASP A 103 -7.88 3.62 26.70
C ASP A 103 -9.14 4.44 27.01
N GLN A 104 -10.25 4.20 26.31
CA GLN A 104 -11.54 4.82 26.64
C GLN A 104 -12.14 4.25 27.93
N LYS A 105 -12.05 2.92 28.13
CA LYS A 105 -12.63 2.23 29.29
C LYS A 105 -11.92 2.55 30.61
N CYS A 106 -10.62 2.88 30.57
CA CYS A 106 -9.86 3.34 31.74
C CYS A 106 -10.10 4.81 32.09
N LYS A 107 -10.82 5.57 31.26
CA LYS A 107 -11.13 6.99 31.49
C LYS A 107 -12.57 7.24 31.97
N GLU A 108 -13.39 6.19 32.06
CA GLU A 108 -14.71 6.19 32.72
C GLU A 108 -14.62 5.67 34.16
#